data_AF-A0A7S1M059-F1
#
_entry.id   AF-A0A7S1M059-F1
#
_cell.length_a   1.000
_cell.length_b   1.000
_cell.length_c   1.000
_cell.angle_alpha   90.00
_cell.angle_beta   90.00
_cell.angle_gamma   90.00
#
_symmetry.space_group_name_H-M   'P 1'
#
loop_
_entity.id
_entity.type
_entity.pdbx_description
1 polymer ?
#
loop_
_entity_poly.entity_id
_entity_poly.type
_entity_poly.pdbx_seq_one_letter_code
_entity_poly.pdbx_strand_id
1 'polypeptide(L)'
;VTVSVLYWVLDSSAAEMVDCCSFTFLLCLGVAYLVQRYGIPLAQGVAGSVMRWHERVNAPVISVDKPRLDFTEIPAEKEPLNPRSSGKPDEIQCFTKGTYRRMGTVKAMNKAEVKAAIDKARVAQEKWAKSSFAERRRLLFALMEFVLKEHETICKTSAIECGKTMLDGTLGEILTTLEKLSWTCHYGEAALQEEVREVGLVSFHKRASVSYLPLGVVSAIVSWNYPFHNIIGPMISALFAGNAFVGKVSEWSCYYASWYQEIVRDGLRRLGYSPDLVTFVTGFAEAGEAIVELSDKVTFIGSPQVGKLVMRKASETLTPVVLELGGKDPAVVCDDADLKQLIPVVMRGTFQNCGQNCVGLERVVAHKGIHDTLVERLRPLVAGLSQGPACEGDTKDCGAMTMGAAAIEKIDKLVQDAVKRGAKCLVGGKRQSATSPFYPPTMLVDVTVDMEIAQEEVFGPILVIFKAKDDDDAARIVNTCPYGLGASVFSADPKRAHALGRKLRTGMLNVNDFGINYLCQSLPFGGVKISGFDRFAGIEGLRGNCLVRSETQDRIPGVKTEVPPAMQYPVTANSFKFSMLLCRVLYAPITGMIGAIVGLITFKK
;
A
#
# COMPACT_ATOMS: atom_id res chain seq x y z
N VAL A 1 10.59 -36.12 20.41
CA VAL A 1 11.45 -35.61 21.51
C VAL A 1 11.22 -34.12 21.77
N THR A 2 11.43 -33.21 20.80
CA THR A 2 11.19 -31.76 20.99
C THR A 2 9.71 -31.39 21.19
N VAL A 3 8.79 -32.09 20.51
CA VAL A 3 7.33 -31.94 20.72
C VAL A 3 6.89 -32.54 22.05
N SER A 4 7.62 -33.54 22.56
CA SER A 4 7.31 -34.24 23.81
C SER A 4 7.71 -33.42 25.05
N VAL A 5 8.77 -32.60 24.95
CA VAL A 5 9.16 -31.66 26.02
C VAL A 5 8.21 -30.46 26.09
N LEU A 6 7.71 -29.98 24.96
CA LEU A 6 6.70 -28.91 24.94
C LEU A 6 5.36 -29.37 25.54
N TYR A 7 4.95 -30.61 25.28
CA TYR A 7 3.74 -31.18 25.88
C TYR A 7 3.89 -31.44 27.39
N TRP A 8 5.07 -31.86 27.85
CA TRP A 8 5.31 -32.11 29.28
C TRP A 8 5.26 -30.84 30.13
N VAL A 9 5.63 -29.68 29.56
CA VAL A 9 5.55 -28.37 30.24
C VAL A 9 4.11 -27.80 30.24
N LEU A 10 3.27 -28.19 29.29
CA LEU A 10 1.89 -27.70 29.18
C LEU A 10 0.88 -28.54 30.00
N ASP A 11 1.25 -29.74 30.46
CA ASP A 11 0.35 -30.68 31.15
C ASP A 11 0.58 -30.77 32.68
N SER A 12 1.55 -30.01 33.22
CA SER A 12 1.75 -29.94 34.67
C SER A 12 0.96 -28.79 35.29
N SER A 13 -0.10 -29.14 36.00
CA SER A 13 -0.91 -28.30 36.90
C SER A 13 -0.09 -27.78 38.09
N ALA A 14 0.82 -26.84 37.84
CA ALA A 14 1.53 -26.05 38.84
C ALA A 14 1.84 -24.66 38.25
N ALA A 15 0.78 -23.88 38.08
CA ALA A 15 0.86 -22.48 37.71
C ALA A 15 1.19 -21.64 38.95
N GLU A 16 2.46 -21.61 39.36
CA GLU A 16 3.00 -20.56 40.23
C GLU A 16 4.54 -20.54 40.09
N MET A 17 5.07 -19.38 39.70
CA MET A 17 6.51 -19.08 39.59
C MET A 17 7.33 -19.91 38.59
N VAL A 18 7.21 -19.61 37.28
CA VAL A 18 8.40 -19.70 36.40
C VAL A 18 8.98 -18.30 36.31
N ASP A 19 10.02 -18.07 37.10
CA ASP A 19 10.82 -16.85 37.08
C ASP A 19 11.30 -16.56 35.64
N CYS A 20 11.14 -15.32 35.16
CA CYS A 20 11.38 -14.94 33.76
C CYS A 20 12.84 -15.24 33.33
N CYS A 21 13.76 -15.28 34.30
CA CYS A 21 15.15 -15.71 34.14
C CYS A 21 15.30 -17.19 33.74
N SER A 22 14.48 -18.09 34.31
CA SER A 22 14.59 -19.54 34.11
C SER A 22 14.12 -19.97 32.72
N PHE A 23 13.08 -19.33 32.19
CA PHE A 23 12.63 -19.55 30.81
C PHE A 23 13.67 -19.05 29.79
N THR A 24 14.23 -17.86 30.03
CA THR A 24 15.29 -17.27 29.20
C THR A 24 16.53 -18.18 29.17
N PHE A 25 16.91 -18.76 30.31
CA PHE A 25 18.04 -19.68 30.42
C PHE A 25 17.84 -20.99 29.63
N LEU A 26 16.68 -21.64 29.77
CA LEU A 26 16.35 -22.88 29.05
C LEU A 26 16.26 -22.64 27.53
N LEU A 27 15.79 -21.46 27.13
CA LEU A 27 15.71 -21.06 25.73
C LEU A 27 17.09 -20.79 25.13
N CYS A 28 18.00 -20.15 25.88
CA CYS A 28 19.40 -19.98 25.49
C CYS A 28 20.10 -21.33 25.27
N LEU A 29 19.85 -22.31 26.14
CA LEU A 29 20.35 -23.68 25.97
C LEU A 29 19.76 -24.37 24.73
N GLY A 30 18.46 -24.17 24.47
CA GLY A 30 17.78 -24.67 23.28
C GLY A 30 18.34 -24.08 21.98
N VAL A 31 18.58 -22.77 21.96
CA VAL A 31 19.21 -22.08 20.81
C VAL A 31 20.64 -22.57 20.63
N ALA A 32 21.45 -22.64 21.70
CA ALA A 32 22.83 -23.15 21.64
C ALA A 32 22.88 -24.59 21.09
N TYR A 33 21.95 -25.45 21.50
CA TYR A 33 21.80 -26.81 20.98
C TYR A 33 21.43 -26.83 19.48
N LEU A 34 20.53 -25.95 19.03
CA LEU A 34 20.14 -25.85 17.62
C LEU A 34 21.25 -25.23 16.75
N VAL A 35 22.00 -24.25 17.25
CA VAL A 35 23.23 -23.71 16.60
C VAL A 35 24.22 -24.85 16.39
N GLN A 36 24.46 -25.64 17.43
CA GLN A 36 25.42 -26.74 17.41
C GLN A 36 24.98 -27.85 16.45
N ARG A 37 23.67 -28.11 16.31
CA ARG A 37 23.14 -29.28 15.58
C ARG A 37 22.70 -29.01 14.14
N TYR A 38 22.24 -27.81 13.81
CA TYR A 38 21.63 -27.51 12.51
C TYR A 38 22.25 -26.31 11.78
N GLY A 39 23.33 -25.74 12.32
CA GLY A 39 24.04 -24.62 11.72
C GLY A 39 23.41 -23.26 12.00
N ILE A 40 24.21 -22.23 11.74
CA ILE A 40 23.99 -20.82 12.07
C ILE A 40 22.65 -20.25 11.54
N PRO A 41 22.16 -20.58 10.32
CA PRO A 41 20.94 -19.96 9.79
C PRO A 41 19.66 -20.35 10.53
N LEU A 42 19.51 -21.62 10.92
CA LEU A 42 18.33 -22.08 11.67
C LEU A 42 18.29 -21.43 13.05
N ALA A 43 19.43 -21.37 13.72
CA ALA A 43 19.53 -20.76 15.03
C ALA A 43 19.32 -19.24 15.03
N GLN A 44 19.82 -18.53 14.03
CA GLN A 44 19.52 -17.10 13.83
C GLN A 44 18.01 -16.88 13.61
N GLY A 45 17.36 -17.76 12.85
CA GLY A 45 15.91 -17.75 12.66
C GLY A 45 15.13 -17.96 13.96
N VAL A 46 15.54 -18.94 14.77
CA VAL A 46 14.92 -19.23 16.08
C VAL A 46 15.13 -18.08 17.06
N ALA A 47 16.36 -17.58 17.19
CA ALA A 47 16.67 -16.45 18.08
C ALA A 47 15.88 -15.18 17.69
N GLY A 48 15.81 -14.86 16.39
CA GLY A 48 15.01 -13.73 15.91
C GLY A 48 13.52 -13.87 16.22
N SER A 49 12.96 -15.09 16.10
CA SER A 49 11.56 -15.35 16.43
C SER A 49 11.27 -15.24 17.93
N VAL A 50 12.20 -15.71 18.77
CA VAL A 50 12.14 -15.53 20.23
C VAL A 50 12.17 -14.05 20.61
N MET A 51 13.09 -13.28 20.02
CA MET A 51 13.21 -11.84 20.31
C MET A 51 11.94 -11.10 19.91
N ARG A 52 11.38 -11.37 18.72
CA ARG A 52 10.11 -10.79 18.29
C ARG A 52 8.94 -11.20 19.19
N TRP A 53 8.90 -12.45 19.65
CA TRP A 53 7.90 -12.88 20.62
C TRP A 53 8.02 -12.12 21.94
N HIS A 54 9.24 -11.95 22.46
CA HIS A 54 9.49 -11.16 23.65
C HIS A 54 9.09 -9.69 23.47
N GLU A 55 9.42 -9.08 22.33
CA GLU A 55 9.00 -7.72 21.98
C GLU A 55 7.47 -7.59 21.91
N ARG A 56 6.77 -8.58 21.34
CA ARG A 56 5.30 -8.60 21.26
C ARG A 56 4.65 -8.71 22.63
N VAL A 57 5.14 -9.61 23.50
CA VAL A 57 4.63 -9.79 24.86
C VAL A 57 4.88 -8.55 25.72
N ASN A 58 5.99 -7.84 25.49
CA ASN A 58 6.34 -6.60 26.18
C ASN A 58 5.91 -5.33 25.42
N ALA A 59 5.07 -5.46 24.40
CA ALA A 59 4.48 -4.32 23.73
C ALA A 59 3.50 -3.62 24.68
N PRO A 60 3.43 -2.28 24.66
CA PRO A 60 2.48 -1.57 25.52
C PRO A 60 1.04 -1.88 25.12
N VAL A 61 0.14 -1.91 26.09
CA VAL A 61 -1.30 -2.04 25.82
C VAL A 61 -1.87 -0.66 25.52
N ILE A 62 -2.29 -0.43 24.27
CA ILE A 62 -2.97 0.81 23.87
C ILE A 62 -4.37 0.83 24.48
N SER A 63 -4.76 1.97 25.05
CA SER A 63 -6.09 2.19 25.63
C SER A 63 -6.61 3.56 25.21
N VAL A 64 -7.61 3.55 24.34
CA VAL A 64 -8.29 4.76 23.85
C VAL A 64 -9.78 4.55 24.00
N ASP A 65 -10.49 5.58 24.44
CA ASP A 65 -11.94 5.54 24.57
C ASP A 65 -12.60 5.25 23.22
N LYS A 66 -13.69 4.49 23.26
CA LYS A 66 -14.43 4.16 22.04
C LYS A 66 -15.07 5.42 21.47
N PRO A 67 -15.07 5.60 20.14
CA PRO A 67 -15.69 6.77 19.54
C PRO A 67 -17.22 6.58 19.54
N ARG A 68 -17.96 7.67 19.30
CA ARG A 68 -19.41 7.59 19.10
C ARG A 68 -19.73 6.82 17.82
N LEU A 69 -20.52 5.76 17.92
CA LEU A 69 -20.92 4.90 16.79
C LEU A 69 -22.42 4.95 16.48
N ASP A 70 -23.24 5.47 17.39
CA ASP A 70 -24.69 5.54 17.21
C ASP A 70 -25.15 6.98 16.90
N PHE A 71 -25.83 7.11 15.77
CA PHE A 71 -26.43 8.36 15.27
C PHE A 71 -27.91 8.16 14.93
N THR A 72 -28.52 7.04 15.30
CA THR A 72 -29.90 6.69 14.91
C THR A 72 -30.94 7.68 15.47
N GLU A 73 -30.62 8.35 16.57
CA GLU A 73 -31.42 9.44 17.16
C GLU A 73 -31.46 10.72 16.31
N ILE A 74 -30.46 10.94 15.45
CA ILE A 74 -30.35 12.17 14.64
C ILE A 74 -31.19 12.00 13.37
N PRO A 75 -32.20 12.83 13.07
CA PRO A 75 -33.04 12.66 11.89
C PRO A 75 -32.24 12.54 10.58
N ALA A 76 -32.68 11.65 9.70
CA ALA A 76 -32.15 11.55 8.34
C ALA A 76 -32.52 12.81 7.54
N GLU A 77 -31.56 13.33 6.79
CA GLU A 77 -31.78 14.48 5.91
C GLU A 77 -32.45 14.02 4.61
N LYS A 78 -33.37 14.84 4.09
CA LYS A 78 -34.01 14.57 2.80
C LYS A 78 -33.11 14.94 1.62
N GLU A 79 -32.29 15.97 1.81
CA GLU A 79 -31.37 16.48 0.80
C GLU A 79 -29.97 15.87 0.97
N PRO A 80 -29.26 15.55 -0.14
CA PRO A 80 -27.90 15.03 -0.07
C PRO A 80 -26.93 16.01 0.62
N LEU A 81 -26.13 15.48 1.54
CA LEU A 81 -25.05 16.22 2.19
C LEU A 81 -23.71 16.02 1.45
N ASN A 82 -22.82 17.00 1.60
CA ASN A 82 -21.44 16.92 1.16
C ASN A 82 -20.50 17.57 2.21
N PRO A 83 -19.17 17.38 2.11
CA PRO A 83 -18.21 17.90 3.09
C PRO A 83 -18.26 19.42 3.32
N ARG A 84 -18.81 20.20 2.38
CA ARG A 84 -18.98 21.66 2.48
C ARG A 84 -20.36 22.10 2.97
N SER A 85 -21.24 21.17 3.34
CA SER A 85 -22.61 21.45 3.83
C SER A 85 -22.68 22.15 5.21
N SER A 86 -21.53 22.45 5.84
CA SER A 86 -21.45 23.32 7.03
C SER A 86 -21.64 24.80 6.67
N GLY A 87 -21.34 25.18 5.42
CA GLY A 87 -21.32 26.57 4.97
C GLY A 87 -20.13 27.40 5.46
N LYS A 88 -19.28 26.85 6.35
CA LYS A 88 -18.10 27.52 6.88
C LYS A 88 -16.82 26.98 6.23
N PRO A 89 -15.86 27.84 5.86
CA PRO A 89 -14.64 27.42 5.14
C PRO A 89 -13.69 26.58 6.00
N ASP A 90 -13.74 26.72 7.32
CA ASP A 90 -12.89 26.06 8.31
C ASP A 90 -13.54 24.82 8.96
N GLU A 91 -14.71 24.39 8.46
CA GLU A 91 -15.43 23.22 8.98
C GLU A 91 -15.81 22.24 7.85
N ILE A 92 -15.56 20.96 8.09
CA ILE A 92 -15.99 19.84 7.25
C ILE A 92 -17.24 19.21 7.85
N GLN A 93 -18.35 19.20 7.12
CA GLN A 93 -19.57 18.52 7.54
C GLN A 93 -19.41 17.00 7.40
N CYS A 94 -19.53 16.29 8.53
CA CYS A 94 -19.49 14.84 8.57
C CYS A 94 -20.91 14.26 8.67
N PHE A 95 -21.17 13.15 7.97
CA PHE A 95 -22.50 12.55 7.87
C PHE A 95 -22.42 11.06 7.53
N THR A 96 -23.45 10.30 7.92
CA THR A 96 -23.59 8.88 7.57
C THR A 96 -23.87 8.73 6.06
N LYS A 97 -23.24 7.78 5.38
CA LYS A 97 -23.41 7.66 3.91
C LYS A 97 -24.67 6.92 3.49
N GLY A 98 -25.17 6.02 4.33
CA GLY A 98 -26.40 5.27 4.05
C GLY A 98 -27.69 6.04 4.31
N THR A 99 -27.66 7.05 5.18
CA THR A 99 -28.86 7.73 5.71
C THR A 99 -28.76 9.27 5.75
N TYR A 100 -27.62 9.86 5.38
CA TYR A 100 -27.36 11.30 5.41
C TYR A 100 -27.63 11.99 6.77
N ARG A 101 -27.47 11.28 7.89
CA ARG A 101 -27.59 11.87 9.23
C ARG A 101 -26.34 12.68 9.54
N ARG A 102 -26.48 13.91 10.04
CA ARG A 102 -25.34 14.78 10.41
C ARG A 102 -24.66 14.26 11.68
N MET A 103 -23.38 13.92 11.60
CA MET A 103 -22.61 13.42 12.76
C MET A 103 -21.94 14.54 13.56
N GLY A 104 -21.82 15.73 12.96
CA GLY A 104 -21.11 16.89 13.48
C GLY A 104 -20.17 17.49 12.44
N THR A 105 -19.32 18.42 12.85
CA THR A 105 -18.27 19.00 12.00
C THR A 105 -16.88 18.69 12.56
N VAL A 106 -15.90 18.60 11.67
CA VAL A 106 -14.48 18.57 12.04
C VAL A 106 -13.77 19.78 11.45
N LYS A 107 -12.69 20.22 12.09
CA LYS A 107 -11.93 21.38 11.63
C LYS A 107 -11.26 21.10 10.28
N ALA A 108 -11.39 22.01 9.33
CA ALA A 108 -10.58 22.04 8.12
C ALA A 108 -9.30 22.84 8.40
N MET A 109 -8.19 22.16 8.63
CA MET A 109 -6.89 22.77 8.92
C MET A 109 -6.39 23.58 7.74
N ASN A 110 -5.87 24.77 8.01
CA ASN A 110 -5.24 25.63 7.01
C ASN A 110 -3.72 25.35 6.89
N LYS A 111 -3.07 26.01 5.93
CA LYS A 111 -1.63 25.86 5.68
C LYS A 111 -0.75 26.12 6.91
N ALA A 112 -1.07 27.11 7.73
CA ALA A 112 -0.28 27.44 8.92
C ALA A 112 -0.36 26.34 9.98
N GLU A 113 -1.53 25.73 10.15
CA GLU A 113 -1.75 24.63 11.08
C GLU A 113 -1.08 23.34 10.61
N VAL A 114 -1.14 23.04 9.31
CA VAL A 114 -0.39 21.93 8.70
C VAL A 114 1.11 22.13 8.89
N LYS A 115 1.62 23.35 8.67
CA LYS A 115 3.02 23.67 8.92
C LYS A 115 3.41 23.43 10.38
N ALA A 116 2.59 23.90 11.33
CA ALA A 116 2.85 23.70 12.74
C ALA A 116 2.89 22.20 13.12
N ALA A 117 2.03 21.36 12.50
CA ALA A 117 2.07 19.91 12.69
C ALA A 117 3.38 19.29 12.15
N ILE A 118 3.80 19.67 10.94
CA ILE A 118 5.05 19.19 10.33
C ILE A 118 6.28 19.63 11.14
N ASP A 119 6.31 20.88 11.61
CA ASP A 119 7.41 21.39 12.43
C ASP A 119 7.56 20.58 13.73
N LYS A 120 6.45 20.30 14.44
CA LYS A 120 6.46 19.46 15.65
C LYS A 120 6.88 18.02 15.35
N ALA A 121 6.40 17.46 14.26
CA ALA A 121 6.75 16.11 13.84
C ALA A 121 8.25 16.00 13.52
N ARG A 122 8.83 17.01 12.89
CA ARG A 122 10.28 17.09 12.61
C ARG A 122 11.11 17.08 13.90
N VAL A 123 10.71 17.83 14.92
CA VAL A 123 11.36 17.81 16.25
C VAL A 123 11.24 16.43 16.91
N ALA A 124 10.04 15.83 16.90
CA ALA A 124 9.84 14.49 17.46
C ALA A 124 10.67 13.41 16.74
N GLN A 125 10.86 13.58 15.42
CA GLN A 125 11.57 12.63 14.58
C GLN A 125 13.05 12.48 14.95
N GLU A 126 13.72 13.53 15.43
CA GLU A 126 15.14 13.46 15.79
C GLU A 126 15.44 12.39 16.85
N LYS A 127 14.52 12.22 17.81
CA LYS A 127 14.60 11.14 18.81
C LYS A 127 14.21 9.80 18.20
N TRP A 128 13.13 9.76 17.41
CA TRP A 128 12.64 8.53 16.79
C TRP A 128 13.63 7.91 15.79
N ALA A 129 14.37 8.71 15.04
CA ALA A 129 15.41 8.28 14.11
C ALA A 129 16.48 7.41 14.77
N LYS A 130 16.74 7.67 16.06
CA LYS A 130 17.75 6.97 16.89
C LYS A 130 17.19 5.73 17.59
N SER A 131 15.89 5.49 17.52
CA SER A 131 15.26 4.29 18.08
C SER A 131 15.75 3.02 17.36
N SER A 132 15.85 1.94 18.11
CA SER A 132 16.15 0.61 17.59
C SER A 132 14.96 0.00 16.83
N PHE A 133 15.21 -0.97 15.95
CA PHE A 133 14.13 -1.72 15.30
C PHE A 133 13.21 -2.43 16.31
N ALA A 134 13.74 -2.88 17.45
CA ALA A 134 12.96 -3.49 18.51
C ALA A 134 11.91 -2.52 19.10
N GLU A 135 12.29 -1.26 19.34
CA GLU A 135 11.35 -0.24 19.84
C GLU A 135 10.27 0.08 18.80
N ARG A 136 10.66 0.18 17.52
CA ARG A 136 9.71 0.38 16.41
C ARG A 136 8.74 -0.78 16.28
N ARG A 137 9.22 -2.03 16.42
CA ARG A 137 8.36 -3.24 16.43
C ARG A 137 7.40 -3.28 17.60
N ARG A 138 7.82 -2.88 18.81
CA ARG A 138 6.93 -2.84 19.98
C ARG A 138 5.72 -1.92 19.75
N LEU A 139 5.91 -0.78 19.08
CA LEU A 139 4.78 0.07 18.66
C LEU A 139 3.85 -0.67 17.70
N LEU A 140 4.40 -1.30 16.65
CA LEU A 140 3.60 -2.02 15.66
C LEU A 140 2.87 -3.25 16.25
N PHE A 141 3.50 -3.97 17.19
CA PHE A 141 2.85 -5.05 17.93
C PHE A 141 1.69 -4.52 18.78
N ALA A 142 1.87 -3.39 19.47
CA ALA A 142 0.80 -2.76 20.23
C ALA A 142 -0.39 -2.36 19.33
N LEU A 143 -0.11 -1.79 18.15
CA LEU A 143 -1.13 -1.47 17.16
C LEU A 143 -1.85 -2.74 16.65
N MET A 144 -1.11 -3.82 16.40
CA MET A 144 -1.69 -5.09 15.95
C MET A 144 -2.63 -5.69 16.99
N GLU A 145 -2.24 -5.70 18.26
CA GLU A 145 -3.12 -6.16 19.35
C GLU A 145 -4.36 -5.27 19.51
N PHE A 146 -4.21 -3.95 19.38
CA PHE A 146 -5.35 -3.03 19.40
C PHE A 146 -6.32 -3.31 18.24
N VAL A 147 -5.80 -3.45 17.02
CA VAL A 147 -6.62 -3.74 15.83
C VAL A 147 -7.35 -5.08 15.97
N LEU A 148 -6.69 -6.12 16.49
CA LEU A 148 -7.32 -7.41 16.76
C LEU A 148 -8.45 -7.29 17.79
N LYS A 149 -8.23 -6.52 18.86
CA LYS A 149 -9.22 -6.32 19.92
C LYS A 149 -10.41 -5.48 19.47
N GLU A 150 -10.18 -4.42 18.71
CA GLU A 150 -11.18 -3.40 18.36
C GLU A 150 -11.61 -3.46 16.88
N HIS A 151 -11.37 -4.58 16.19
CA HIS A 151 -11.69 -4.74 14.76
C HIS A 151 -13.16 -4.42 14.45
N GLU A 152 -14.09 -4.84 15.31
CA GLU A 152 -15.52 -4.57 15.11
C GLU A 152 -15.81 -3.06 15.17
N THR A 153 -15.22 -2.35 16.12
CA THR A 153 -15.34 -0.89 16.25
C THR A 153 -14.75 -0.19 15.02
N ILE A 154 -13.58 -0.60 14.55
CA ILE A 154 -12.95 -0.05 13.34
C ILE A 154 -13.85 -0.28 12.11
N CYS A 155 -14.40 -1.50 11.93
CA CYS A 155 -15.33 -1.77 10.83
C CYS A 155 -16.60 -0.91 10.92
N LYS A 156 -17.16 -0.70 12.12
CA LYS A 156 -18.31 0.19 12.34
C LYS A 156 -18.01 1.63 11.93
N THR A 157 -16.85 2.18 12.31
CA THR A 157 -16.47 3.54 11.89
C THR A 157 -16.46 3.69 10.36
N SER A 158 -15.94 2.68 9.68
CA SER A 158 -15.88 2.64 8.21
C SER A 158 -17.25 2.45 7.57
N ALA A 159 -18.12 1.63 8.14
CA ALA A 159 -19.48 1.45 7.65
C ALA A 159 -20.29 2.76 7.72
N ILE A 160 -20.11 3.51 8.79
CA ILE A 160 -20.76 4.81 9.03
C ILE A 160 -20.28 5.87 8.02
N GLU A 161 -18.96 6.09 7.92
CA GLU A 161 -18.37 7.17 7.12
C GLU A 161 -18.19 6.87 5.65
N CYS A 162 -18.12 5.59 5.26
CA CYS A 162 -17.91 5.21 3.86
C CYS A 162 -19.16 4.55 3.26
N GLY A 163 -20.08 4.07 4.09
CA GLY A 163 -21.25 3.32 3.63
C GLY A 163 -20.96 1.85 3.34
N LYS A 164 -19.74 1.35 3.62
CA LYS A 164 -19.31 -0.02 3.33
C LYS A 164 -19.89 -1.04 4.29
N THR A 165 -19.98 -2.30 3.87
CA THR A 165 -20.45 -3.39 4.75
C THR A 165 -19.41 -3.72 5.82
N MET A 166 -19.86 -4.31 6.93
CA MET A 166 -18.96 -4.79 7.99
C MET A 166 -17.94 -5.81 7.45
N LEU A 167 -18.38 -6.69 6.55
CA LEU A 167 -17.51 -7.67 5.90
C LEU A 167 -16.45 -7.01 5.02
N ASP A 168 -16.84 -6.04 4.19
CA ASP A 168 -15.89 -5.31 3.35
C ASP A 168 -14.93 -4.45 4.19
N GLY A 169 -15.40 -3.96 5.35
CA GLY A 169 -14.55 -3.36 6.38
C GLY A 169 -13.50 -4.34 6.89
N THR A 170 -13.89 -5.57 7.23
CA THR A 170 -12.93 -6.60 7.69
C THR A 170 -11.89 -6.92 6.61
N LEU A 171 -12.33 -7.07 5.35
CA LEU A 171 -11.43 -7.42 4.25
C LEU A 171 -10.47 -6.29 3.89
N GLY A 172 -10.94 -5.05 3.86
CA GLY A 172 -10.16 -3.91 3.37
C GLY A 172 -9.53 -3.01 4.44
N GLU A 173 -10.08 -2.95 5.66
CA GLU A 173 -9.51 -2.18 6.78
C GLU A 173 -8.64 -3.05 7.67
N ILE A 174 -9.14 -4.23 8.04
CA ILE A 174 -8.55 -5.03 9.11
C ILE A 174 -7.48 -5.96 8.56
N LEU A 175 -7.85 -6.84 7.62
CA LEU A 175 -6.95 -7.87 7.12
C LEU A 175 -5.70 -7.27 6.47
N THR A 176 -5.88 -6.26 5.61
CA THR A 176 -4.80 -5.52 4.96
C THR A 176 -3.86 -4.83 5.95
N THR A 177 -4.40 -4.23 7.02
CA THR A 177 -3.61 -3.59 8.08
C THR A 177 -2.84 -4.60 8.91
N LEU A 178 -3.49 -5.71 9.30
CA LEU A 178 -2.85 -6.78 10.06
C LEU A 178 -1.72 -7.43 9.26
N GLU A 179 -1.93 -7.70 7.97
CA GLU A 179 -0.88 -8.22 7.10
C GLU A 179 0.30 -7.25 6.99
N LYS A 180 0.04 -5.94 6.84
CA LYS A 180 1.10 -4.92 6.78
C LYS A 180 1.91 -4.87 8.08
N LEU A 181 1.22 -4.85 9.22
CA LEU A 181 1.86 -4.86 10.54
C LEU A 181 2.69 -6.13 10.74
N SER A 182 2.09 -7.29 10.46
CA SER A 182 2.74 -8.59 10.57
C SER A 182 4.00 -8.64 9.73
N TRP A 183 3.90 -8.34 8.43
CA TRP A 183 5.06 -8.39 7.54
C TRP A 183 6.17 -7.43 7.99
N THR A 184 5.81 -6.20 8.36
CA THR A 184 6.79 -5.19 8.78
C THR A 184 7.50 -5.61 10.07
N CYS A 185 6.78 -6.17 11.05
CA CYS A 185 7.37 -6.70 12.27
C CYS A 185 8.32 -7.88 12.02
N HIS A 186 8.01 -8.75 11.07
CA HIS A 186 8.83 -9.96 10.83
C HIS A 186 10.02 -9.69 9.91
N TYR A 187 9.85 -8.86 8.89
CA TYR A 187 10.80 -8.73 7.77
C TYR A 187 11.35 -7.32 7.58
N GLY A 188 10.78 -6.31 8.23
CA GLY A 188 11.15 -4.91 8.00
C GLY A 188 12.62 -4.60 8.33
N GLU A 189 13.15 -5.18 9.41
CA GLU A 189 14.57 -4.97 9.78
C GLU A 189 15.50 -5.54 8.71
N ALA A 190 15.25 -6.77 8.26
CA ALA A 190 16.03 -7.39 7.19
C ALA A 190 15.93 -6.58 5.88
N ALA A 191 14.75 -6.04 5.57
CA ALA A 191 14.54 -5.20 4.40
C ALA A 191 15.32 -3.87 4.45
N LEU A 192 15.67 -3.37 5.64
CA LEU A 192 16.42 -2.12 5.83
C LEU A 192 17.89 -2.34 6.24
N GLN A 193 18.38 -3.59 6.20
CA GLN A 193 19.79 -3.85 6.42
C GLN A 193 20.66 -3.24 5.31
N GLU A 194 21.87 -2.85 5.71
CA GLU A 194 22.88 -2.38 4.77
C GLU A 194 23.22 -3.48 3.75
N GLU A 195 23.24 -3.11 2.47
CA GLU A 195 23.59 -4.02 1.39
C GLU A 195 25.03 -3.81 0.96
N VAL A 196 25.90 -4.78 1.21
CA VAL A 196 27.27 -4.79 0.66
C VAL A 196 27.21 -5.10 -0.84
N ARG A 197 27.91 -4.30 -1.64
CA ARG A 197 27.98 -4.45 -3.09
C ARG A 197 29.39 -4.83 -3.54
N GLU A 198 29.46 -5.54 -4.66
CA GLU A 198 30.74 -5.90 -5.26
C GLU A 198 31.48 -4.67 -5.78
N VAL A 199 32.81 -4.71 -5.66
CA VAL A 199 33.70 -3.66 -6.16
C VAL A 199 34.49 -4.20 -7.36
N GLY A 200 34.68 -3.34 -8.37
CA GLY A 200 35.52 -3.68 -9.52
C GLY A 200 37.02 -3.69 -9.20
N LEU A 201 37.82 -4.15 -10.16
CA LEU A 201 39.28 -4.32 -10.02
C LEU A 201 40.01 -3.05 -9.57
N VAL A 202 39.66 -1.87 -10.11
CA VAL A 202 40.26 -0.57 -9.73
C VAL A 202 40.03 -0.24 -8.25
N SER A 203 38.90 -0.70 -7.71
CA SER A 203 38.42 -0.37 -6.36
C SER A 203 38.52 -1.57 -5.43
N PHE A 204 39.39 -2.54 -5.72
CA PHE A 204 39.50 -3.78 -4.93
C PHE A 204 39.86 -3.52 -3.46
N HIS A 205 40.50 -2.40 -3.14
CA HIS A 205 40.82 -1.95 -1.77
C HIS A 205 39.64 -1.26 -1.08
N LYS A 206 38.51 -1.07 -1.76
CA LYS A 206 37.29 -0.47 -1.22
C LYS A 206 36.28 -1.52 -0.80
N ARG A 207 35.46 -1.19 0.20
CA ARG A 207 34.15 -1.79 0.48
C ARG A 207 33.10 -0.80 -0.02
N ALA A 208 32.16 -1.28 -0.84
CA ALA A 208 31.01 -0.51 -1.27
C ALA A 208 29.74 -1.05 -0.59
N SER A 209 28.87 -0.17 -0.14
CA SER A 209 27.60 -0.55 0.46
C SER A 209 26.49 0.47 0.17
N VAL A 210 25.25 0.03 0.40
CA VAL A 210 24.05 0.85 0.33
C VAL A 210 23.35 0.82 1.68
N SER A 211 23.15 1.99 2.28
CA SER A 211 22.46 2.19 3.55
C SER A 211 21.10 2.84 3.34
N TYR A 212 20.14 2.52 4.22
CA TYR A 212 18.79 3.07 4.20
C TYR A 212 18.55 3.93 5.45
N LEU A 213 18.57 5.25 5.28
CA LEU A 213 18.41 6.20 6.38
C LEU A 213 17.02 6.84 6.36
N PRO A 214 16.45 7.26 7.50
CA PRO A 214 15.18 8.00 7.49
C PRO A 214 15.32 9.31 6.70
N LEU A 215 14.24 9.70 6.01
CA LEU A 215 14.11 10.96 5.27
C LEU A 215 13.84 12.16 6.18
N GLY A 216 13.07 11.96 7.25
CA GLY A 216 12.56 13.05 8.10
C GLY A 216 11.06 12.91 8.32
N VAL A 217 10.27 13.86 7.81
CA VAL A 217 8.81 13.84 7.83
C VAL A 217 8.30 13.30 6.49
N VAL A 218 7.79 12.07 6.51
CA VAL A 218 7.10 11.48 5.36
C VAL A 218 5.60 11.67 5.53
N SER A 219 4.91 11.97 4.43
CA SER A 219 3.49 12.25 4.45
C SER A 219 2.70 11.37 3.50
N ALA A 220 1.41 11.24 3.77
CA ALA A 220 0.47 10.66 2.83
C ALA A 220 -0.79 11.53 2.70
N ILE A 221 -1.37 11.58 1.51
CA ILE A 221 -2.70 12.14 1.27
C ILE A 221 -3.55 11.00 0.75
N VAL A 222 -4.60 10.65 1.50
CA VAL A 222 -5.25 9.34 1.35
C VAL A 222 -6.73 9.43 1.00
N SER A 223 -7.21 8.46 0.21
CA SER A 223 -8.60 8.36 -0.24
C SER A 223 -9.56 7.87 0.85
N TRP A 224 -10.85 8.06 0.60
CA TRP A 224 -11.94 7.78 1.54
C TRP A 224 -12.43 6.32 1.55
N ASN A 225 -12.05 5.51 0.57
CA ASN A 225 -12.65 4.19 0.40
C ASN A 225 -12.27 3.21 1.52
N TYR A 226 -11.08 3.33 2.11
CA TYR A 226 -10.67 2.57 3.29
C TYR A 226 -9.96 3.47 4.33
N PRO A 227 -10.68 4.32 5.09
CA PRO A 227 -10.07 5.45 5.80
C PRO A 227 -9.10 5.04 6.91
N PHE A 228 -9.34 3.92 7.59
CA PHE A 228 -8.42 3.45 8.63
C PHE A 228 -7.15 2.87 8.00
N HIS A 229 -7.30 1.93 7.07
CA HIS A 229 -6.15 1.30 6.45
C HIS A 229 -5.33 2.27 5.60
N ASN A 230 -5.97 3.13 4.82
CA ASN A 230 -5.25 4.02 3.91
C ASN A 230 -4.37 5.04 4.65
N ILE A 231 -4.72 5.47 5.86
CA ILE A 231 -3.87 6.37 6.66
C ILE A 231 -2.81 5.59 7.46
N ILE A 232 -3.17 4.43 8.01
CA ILE A 232 -2.27 3.62 8.85
C ILE A 232 -1.22 2.88 8.03
N GLY A 233 -1.55 2.40 6.83
CA GLY A 233 -0.65 1.61 5.97
C GLY A 233 0.66 2.34 5.62
N PRO A 234 0.61 3.54 5.03
CA PRO A 234 1.80 4.36 4.79
C PRO A 234 2.54 4.74 6.07
N MET A 235 1.80 5.05 7.14
CA MET A 235 2.37 5.38 8.45
C MET A 235 3.22 4.25 9.03
N ILE A 236 2.78 2.98 8.92
CA ILE A 236 3.55 1.82 9.38
C ILE A 236 4.95 1.81 8.75
N SER A 237 5.03 2.01 7.43
CA SER A 237 6.31 2.00 6.71
C SER A 237 7.18 3.20 7.10
N ALA A 238 6.57 4.40 7.19
CA ALA A 238 7.27 5.62 7.57
C ALA A 238 7.89 5.51 8.98
N LEU A 239 7.08 5.12 9.98
CA LEU A 239 7.54 4.97 11.36
C LEU A 239 8.60 3.88 11.48
N PHE A 240 8.43 2.74 10.82
CA PHE A 240 9.40 1.65 10.87
C PHE A 240 10.76 2.05 10.25
N ALA A 241 10.75 2.82 9.18
CA ALA A 241 11.95 3.40 8.57
C ALA A 241 12.61 4.51 9.43
N GLY A 242 11.97 4.96 10.51
CA GLY A 242 12.50 5.97 11.43
C GLY A 242 12.07 7.40 11.11
N ASN A 243 11.03 7.58 10.31
CA ASN A 243 10.46 8.87 9.95
C ASN A 243 9.38 9.31 10.95
N ALA A 244 9.10 10.61 10.98
CA ALA A 244 7.82 11.13 11.44
C ALA A 244 6.76 10.96 10.34
N PHE A 245 5.48 10.99 10.74
CA PHE A 245 4.37 10.88 9.80
C PHE A 245 3.33 11.98 9.98
N VAL A 246 3.06 12.73 8.91
CA VAL A 246 1.94 13.69 8.87
C VAL A 246 1.07 13.38 7.66
N GLY A 247 -0.15 12.87 7.87
CA GLY A 247 -1.00 12.40 6.77
C GLY A 247 -2.35 13.11 6.71
N LYS A 248 -2.81 13.51 5.53
CA LYS A 248 -4.15 14.06 5.32
C LYS A 248 -5.14 12.95 4.98
N VAL A 249 -6.22 12.90 5.74
CA VAL A 249 -7.40 12.08 5.43
C VAL A 249 -8.35 12.82 4.47
N SER A 250 -9.17 12.05 3.76
CA SER A 250 -10.22 12.60 2.89
C SER A 250 -11.30 13.30 3.69
N GLU A 251 -11.74 14.47 3.23
CA GLU A 251 -12.87 15.22 3.78
C GLU A 251 -14.21 14.45 3.73
N TRP A 252 -14.29 13.37 2.93
CA TRP A 252 -15.47 12.51 2.86
C TRP A 252 -15.58 11.52 4.02
N SER A 253 -14.48 11.24 4.73
CA SER A 253 -14.36 10.18 5.75
C SER A 253 -13.30 10.56 6.80
N CYS A 254 -13.56 11.62 7.57
CA CYS A 254 -12.59 12.23 8.49
C CYS A 254 -13.10 12.41 9.92
N TYR A 255 -14.34 12.04 10.22
CA TYR A 255 -14.93 12.16 11.56
C TYR A 255 -14.14 11.36 12.59
N TYR A 256 -13.72 10.14 12.24
CA TYR A 256 -12.97 9.27 13.14
C TYR A 256 -11.44 9.46 13.09
N ALA A 257 -10.94 10.41 12.32
CA ALA A 257 -9.50 10.61 12.15
C ALA A 257 -8.77 10.93 13.46
N SER A 258 -9.40 11.72 14.35
CA SER A 258 -8.84 12.02 15.67
C SER A 258 -8.73 10.77 16.56
N TRP A 259 -9.72 9.87 16.49
CA TRP A 259 -9.68 8.60 17.21
C TRP A 259 -8.57 7.70 16.67
N TYR A 260 -8.44 7.57 15.35
CA TYR A 260 -7.33 6.82 14.74
C TYR A 260 -5.97 7.37 15.13
N GLN A 261 -5.85 8.70 15.18
CA GLN A 261 -4.61 9.36 15.60
C GLN A 261 -4.28 9.04 17.06
N GLU A 262 -5.27 9.06 17.96
CA GLU A 262 -5.03 8.82 19.38
C GLU A 262 -4.57 7.38 19.67
N ILE A 263 -5.02 6.38 18.90
CA ILE A 263 -4.53 4.99 18.99
C ILE A 263 -3.00 4.96 18.89
N VAL A 264 -2.45 5.66 17.90
CA VAL A 264 -1.01 5.68 17.64
C VAL A 264 -0.27 6.53 18.68
N ARG A 265 -0.83 7.68 19.03
CA ARG A 265 -0.24 8.60 20.01
C ARG A 265 -0.17 7.99 21.41
N ASP A 266 -1.18 7.23 21.84
CA ASP A 266 -1.16 6.50 23.11
C ASP A 266 -0.04 5.44 23.12
N GLY A 267 0.11 4.68 22.03
CA GLY A 267 1.23 3.74 21.86
C GLY A 267 2.60 4.41 21.97
N LEU A 268 2.78 5.56 21.32
CA LEU A 268 4.01 6.36 21.39
C LEU A 268 4.30 6.89 22.80
N ARG A 269 3.28 7.44 23.48
CA ARG A 269 3.39 7.93 24.87
C ARG A 269 3.87 6.82 25.81
N ARG A 270 3.31 5.61 25.68
CA ARG A 270 3.68 4.44 26.51
C ARG A 270 5.10 3.94 26.26
N LEU A 271 5.67 4.22 25.09
CA LEU A 271 7.07 3.94 24.77
C LEU A 271 8.02 5.11 25.10
N GLY A 272 7.51 6.22 25.65
CA GLY A 272 8.32 7.39 25.98
C GLY A 272 8.73 8.24 24.78
N TYR A 273 7.99 8.15 23.68
CA TYR A 273 8.17 8.98 22.48
C TYR A 273 7.12 10.09 22.42
N SER A 274 7.45 11.18 21.72
CA SER A 274 6.52 12.29 21.57
C SER A 274 5.30 11.87 20.75
N PRO A 275 4.07 12.17 21.20
CA PRO A 275 2.88 11.92 20.41
C PRO A 275 2.83 12.82 19.15
N ASP A 276 3.63 13.88 19.07
CA ASP A 276 3.72 14.74 17.87
C ASP A 276 4.43 14.08 16.69
N LEU A 277 5.04 12.89 16.88
CA LEU A 277 5.62 12.11 15.79
C LEU A 277 4.60 11.76 14.70
N VAL A 278 3.31 11.69 15.07
CA VAL A 278 2.20 11.38 14.18
C VAL A 278 1.12 12.45 14.29
N THR A 279 0.71 13.01 13.14
CA THR A 279 -0.47 13.87 13.06
C THR A 279 -1.31 13.52 11.85
N PHE A 280 -2.62 13.39 12.05
CA PHE A 280 -3.60 13.24 10.98
C PHE A 280 -4.29 14.56 10.73
N VAL A 281 -4.16 15.05 9.49
CA VAL A 281 -4.67 16.34 9.03
C VAL A 281 -6.05 16.16 8.43
N THR A 282 -7.02 16.92 8.92
CA THR A 282 -8.34 17.10 8.31
C THR A 282 -8.36 18.43 7.59
N GLY A 283 -8.77 18.48 6.32
CA GLY A 283 -8.76 19.72 5.54
C GLY A 283 -9.16 19.49 4.10
N PHE A 284 -9.26 20.56 3.31
CA PHE A 284 -9.55 20.49 1.88
C PHE A 284 -8.26 20.44 1.04
N ALA A 285 -8.28 20.98 -0.18
CA ALA A 285 -7.17 20.95 -1.11
C ALA A 285 -5.96 21.72 -0.58
N GLU A 286 -6.20 22.85 0.08
CA GLU A 286 -5.17 23.75 0.62
C GLU A 286 -4.30 23.05 1.68
N ALA A 287 -4.91 22.17 2.49
CA ALA A 287 -4.18 21.33 3.43
C ALA A 287 -3.30 20.28 2.73
N GLY A 288 -3.80 19.71 1.62
CA GLY A 288 -3.04 18.78 0.79
C GLY A 288 -1.85 19.47 0.09
N GLU A 289 -2.05 20.65 -0.46
CA GLU A 289 -0.99 21.46 -1.05
C GLU A 289 0.09 21.83 -0.04
N ALA A 290 -0.30 22.18 1.18
CA ALA A 290 0.62 22.44 2.28
C ALA A 290 1.46 21.21 2.64
N ILE A 291 0.86 20.01 2.68
CA ILE A 291 1.60 18.74 2.88
C ILE A 291 2.63 18.54 1.77
N VAL A 292 2.25 18.72 0.51
CA VAL A 292 3.17 18.52 -0.62
C VAL A 292 4.37 19.46 -0.58
N GLU A 293 4.15 20.71 -0.19
CA GLU A 293 5.18 21.74 -0.11
C GLU A 293 6.17 21.53 1.04
N LEU A 294 5.72 20.97 2.17
CA LEU A 294 6.45 21.03 3.45
C LEU A 294 7.07 19.69 3.89
N SER A 295 6.64 18.57 3.28
CA SER A 295 7.11 17.23 3.65
C SER A 295 8.35 16.80 2.85
N ASP A 296 9.15 15.88 3.42
CA ASP A 296 10.37 15.39 2.78
C ASP A 296 10.07 14.31 1.70
N LYS A 297 8.89 13.68 1.75
CA LYS A 297 8.32 12.81 0.70
C LYS A 297 6.80 12.69 0.89
N VAL A 298 6.06 12.52 -0.21
CA VAL A 298 4.60 12.33 -0.18
C VAL A 298 4.15 11.07 -0.93
N THR A 299 3.31 10.26 -0.30
CA THR A 299 2.50 9.25 -0.98
C THR A 299 1.10 9.78 -1.22
N PHE A 300 0.67 9.91 -2.47
CA PHE A 300 -0.70 10.30 -2.81
C PHE A 300 -1.49 9.08 -3.27
N ILE A 301 -2.62 8.83 -2.61
CA ILE A 301 -3.57 7.77 -2.93
C ILE A 301 -4.89 8.42 -3.34
N GLY A 302 -5.29 8.30 -4.61
CA GLY A 302 -6.51 8.95 -5.11
C GLY A 302 -6.69 8.95 -6.61
N SER A 303 -7.41 9.93 -7.15
CA SER A 303 -7.72 9.95 -8.58
C SER A 303 -6.56 10.45 -9.43
N PRO A 304 -6.41 9.99 -10.70
CA PRO A 304 -5.36 10.47 -11.59
C PRO A 304 -5.38 11.98 -11.82
N GLN A 305 -6.56 12.60 -11.83
CA GLN A 305 -6.72 14.05 -11.98
C GLN A 305 -6.04 14.80 -10.84
N VAL A 306 -6.28 14.39 -9.59
CA VAL A 306 -5.66 15.02 -8.42
C VAL A 306 -4.18 14.65 -8.32
N GLY A 307 -3.78 13.43 -8.69
CA GLY A 307 -2.38 13.02 -8.74
C GLY A 307 -1.51 13.94 -9.62
N LYS A 308 -2.05 14.40 -10.76
CA LYS A 308 -1.37 15.40 -11.62
C LYS A 308 -1.21 16.76 -10.93
N LEU A 309 -2.18 17.17 -10.10
CA LEU A 309 -2.09 18.40 -9.32
C LEU A 309 -1.02 18.28 -8.22
N VAL A 310 -0.98 17.15 -7.53
CA VAL A 310 0.06 16.84 -6.53
C VAL A 310 1.44 16.89 -7.16
N MET A 311 1.63 16.23 -8.31
CA MET A 311 2.92 16.24 -9.02
C MET A 311 3.33 17.64 -9.47
N ARG A 312 2.38 18.46 -9.93
CA ARG A 312 2.64 19.87 -10.28
C ARG A 312 3.13 20.64 -9.05
N LYS A 313 2.44 20.51 -7.92
CA LYS A 313 2.82 21.20 -6.68
C LYS A 313 4.18 20.72 -6.17
N ALA A 314 4.43 19.41 -6.19
CA ALA A 314 5.68 18.80 -5.75
C ALA A 314 6.90 19.27 -6.57
N SER A 315 6.70 19.65 -7.83
CA SER A 315 7.77 20.16 -8.69
C SER A 315 8.33 21.51 -8.25
N GLU A 316 7.58 22.29 -7.46
CA GLU A 316 8.04 23.60 -6.94
C GLU A 316 9.18 23.44 -5.92
N THR A 317 9.20 22.34 -5.17
CA THR A 317 10.15 22.05 -4.09
C THR A 317 11.00 20.81 -4.36
N LEU A 318 10.80 20.15 -5.52
CA LEU A 318 11.36 18.84 -5.86
C LEU A 318 11.02 17.76 -4.82
N THR A 319 9.86 17.85 -4.18
CA THR A 319 9.39 16.85 -3.21
C THR A 319 9.16 15.51 -3.94
N PRO A 320 9.80 14.41 -3.53
CA PRO A 320 9.53 13.10 -4.10
C PRO A 320 8.10 12.67 -3.86
N VAL A 321 7.45 12.10 -4.88
CA VAL A 321 6.07 11.60 -4.79
C VAL A 321 5.95 10.14 -5.20
N VAL A 322 5.15 9.38 -4.45
CA VAL A 322 4.58 8.09 -4.88
C VAL A 322 3.14 8.38 -5.31
N LEU A 323 2.77 7.98 -6.53
CA LEU A 323 1.41 8.15 -7.02
C LEU A 323 0.73 6.77 -7.12
N GLU A 324 -0.22 6.54 -6.23
CA GLU A 324 -1.07 5.35 -6.19
C GLU A 324 -2.47 5.75 -6.63
N LEU A 325 -2.75 5.57 -7.92
CA LEU A 325 -3.94 6.14 -8.54
C LEU A 325 -4.96 5.06 -8.88
N GLY A 326 -6.10 5.51 -9.39
CA GLY A 326 -7.23 4.65 -9.76
C GLY A 326 -6.89 3.48 -10.69
N GLY A 327 -7.81 2.55 -10.78
CA GLY A 327 -7.74 1.34 -11.59
C GLY A 327 -8.92 1.21 -12.53
N LYS A 328 -8.82 0.21 -13.41
CA LYS A 328 -9.94 -0.27 -14.24
C LYS A 328 -9.65 -1.74 -14.51
N ASP A 329 -9.43 -2.47 -13.42
CA ASP A 329 -8.66 -3.69 -13.45
C ASP A 329 -9.42 -4.77 -14.24
N PRO A 330 -8.75 -5.43 -15.20
CA PRO A 330 -9.36 -6.47 -15.99
C PRO A 330 -9.24 -7.84 -15.32
N ALA A 331 -10.26 -8.67 -15.48
CA ALA A 331 -10.19 -10.12 -15.34
C ALA A 331 -10.32 -10.76 -16.73
N VAL A 332 -9.23 -11.33 -17.24
CA VAL A 332 -9.26 -12.12 -18.48
C VAL A 332 -9.67 -13.54 -18.15
N VAL A 333 -10.70 -14.04 -18.82
CA VAL A 333 -11.27 -15.37 -18.59
C VAL A 333 -11.09 -16.23 -19.83
N CYS A 334 -10.18 -17.21 -19.74
CA CYS A 334 -9.91 -18.16 -20.81
C CYS A 334 -11.05 -19.18 -20.93
N ASP A 335 -11.14 -19.84 -22.10
CA ASP A 335 -12.20 -20.83 -22.38
C ASP A 335 -12.20 -22.04 -21.42
N ASP A 336 -11.05 -22.32 -20.80
CA ASP A 336 -10.82 -23.41 -19.87
C ASP A 336 -10.85 -22.98 -18.39
N ALA A 337 -11.27 -21.76 -18.09
CA ALA A 337 -11.34 -21.27 -16.71
C ALA A 337 -12.35 -22.07 -15.87
N ASP A 338 -11.99 -22.39 -14.63
CA ASP A 338 -12.91 -23.02 -13.68
C ASP A 338 -13.97 -22.02 -13.22
N LEU A 339 -15.18 -22.12 -13.79
CA LEU A 339 -16.31 -21.26 -13.45
C LEU A 339 -16.70 -21.34 -11.96
N LYS A 340 -16.50 -22.49 -11.30
CA LYS A 340 -16.84 -22.67 -9.89
C LYS A 340 -15.97 -21.80 -8.99
N GLN A 341 -14.69 -21.69 -9.34
CA GLN A 341 -13.75 -20.81 -8.66
C GLN A 341 -13.92 -19.35 -9.09
N LEU A 342 -14.06 -19.10 -10.39
CA LEU A 342 -14.09 -17.78 -11.00
C LEU A 342 -15.29 -16.94 -10.53
N ILE A 343 -16.51 -17.50 -10.51
CA ILE A 343 -17.73 -16.73 -10.28
C ILE A 343 -17.72 -16.01 -8.92
N PRO A 344 -17.43 -16.67 -7.78
CA PRO A 344 -17.32 -15.99 -6.50
C PRO A 344 -16.24 -14.89 -6.48
N VAL A 345 -15.12 -15.13 -7.18
CA VAL A 345 -14.02 -14.17 -7.30
C VAL A 345 -14.45 -12.93 -8.09
N VAL A 346 -15.11 -13.09 -9.24
CA VAL A 346 -15.63 -11.97 -10.03
C VAL A 346 -16.67 -11.18 -9.22
N MET A 347 -17.59 -11.87 -8.54
CA MET A 347 -18.59 -11.21 -7.70
C MET A 347 -17.95 -10.37 -6.58
N ARG A 348 -16.98 -10.92 -5.85
CA ARG A 348 -16.27 -10.17 -4.80
C ARG A 348 -15.43 -9.05 -5.40
N GLY A 349 -14.67 -9.33 -6.45
CA GLY A 349 -13.78 -8.37 -7.08
C GLY A 349 -14.51 -7.16 -7.67
N THR A 350 -15.73 -7.34 -8.19
CA THR A 350 -16.52 -6.24 -8.75
C THR A 350 -17.35 -5.49 -7.71
N PHE A 351 -17.97 -6.20 -6.75
CA PHE A 351 -18.97 -5.60 -5.86
C PHE A 351 -18.50 -5.32 -4.44
N GLN A 352 -17.30 -5.78 -4.03
CA GLN A 352 -16.71 -5.43 -2.74
C GLN A 352 -16.69 -3.90 -2.55
N ASN A 353 -17.15 -3.45 -1.38
CA ASN A 353 -17.27 -2.03 -1.06
C ASN A 353 -18.14 -1.25 -2.06
N CYS A 354 -19.17 -1.91 -2.61
CA CYS A 354 -20.02 -1.35 -3.66
C CYS A 354 -19.21 -0.92 -4.91
N GLY A 355 -18.14 -1.65 -5.23
CA GLY A 355 -17.23 -1.37 -6.35
C GLY A 355 -16.29 -0.17 -6.12
N GLN A 356 -16.26 0.40 -4.92
CA GLN A 356 -15.39 1.52 -4.55
C GLN A 356 -14.02 1.00 -4.10
N ASN A 357 -13.33 0.28 -4.99
CA ASN A 357 -12.05 -0.37 -4.72
C ASN A 357 -11.09 -0.15 -5.89
N CYS A 358 -9.89 0.36 -5.65
CA CYS A 358 -8.92 0.69 -6.71
C CYS A 358 -8.48 -0.55 -7.51
N VAL A 359 -8.32 -1.69 -6.84
CA VAL A 359 -8.01 -3.00 -7.47
C VAL A 359 -9.28 -3.80 -7.81
N GLY A 360 -10.43 -3.14 -7.82
CA GLY A 360 -11.71 -3.76 -8.15
C GLY A 360 -11.77 -4.21 -9.61
N LEU A 361 -12.36 -5.38 -9.83
CA LEU A 361 -12.59 -5.91 -11.17
C LEU A 361 -13.72 -5.13 -11.86
N GLU A 362 -13.37 -4.17 -12.68
CA GLU A 362 -14.35 -3.37 -13.44
C GLU A 362 -14.56 -3.87 -14.87
N ARG A 363 -13.65 -4.71 -15.39
CA ARG A 363 -13.73 -5.25 -16.76
C ARG A 363 -13.49 -6.75 -16.79
N VAL A 364 -14.49 -7.54 -17.13
CA VAL A 364 -14.30 -8.96 -17.42
C VAL A 364 -14.14 -9.13 -18.93
N VAL A 365 -13.00 -9.67 -19.37
CA VAL A 365 -12.70 -9.95 -20.77
C VAL A 365 -12.76 -11.46 -20.97
N ALA A 366 -13.91 -11.97 -21.39
CA ALA A 366 -14.15 -13.39 -21.53
C ALA A 366 -13.92 -13.85 -22.97
N HIS A 367 -13.24 -14.98 -23.15
CA HIS A 367 -13.13 -15.58 -24.47
C HIS A 367 -14.49 -16.01 -25.00
N LYS A 368 -14.60 -16.04 -26.33
CA LYS A 368 -15.84 -16.36 -27.05
C LYS A 368 -16.49 -17.68 -26.63
N GLY A 369 -15.72 -18.70 -26.24
CA GLY A 369 -16.24 -20.02 -25.90
C GLY A 369 -16.90 -20.08 -24.53
N ILE A 370 -16.54 -19.18 -23.61
CA ILE A 370 -17.05 -19.17 -22.22
C ILE A 370 -17.95 -17.96 -21.92
N HIS A 371 -17.90 -16.90 -22.74
CA HIS A 371 -18.61 -15.65 -22.52
C HIS A 371 -20.11 -15.84 -22.21
N ASP A 372 -20.84 -16.54 -23.07
CA ASP A 372 -22.31 -16.62 -22.95
C ASP A 372 -22.72 -17.42 -21.69
N THR A 373 -22.00 -18.49 -21.38
CA THR A 373 -22.17 -19.26 -20.13
C THR A 373 -21.84 -18.42 -18.90
N LEU A 374 -20.77 -17.62 -18.95
CA LEU A 374 -20.38 -16.73 -17.85
C LEU A 374 -21.48 -15.69 -17.59
N VAL A 375 -22.01 -15.07 -18.65
CA VAL A 375 -23.13 -14.11 -18.57
C VAL A 375 -24.37 -14.75 -17.94
N GLU A 376 -24.76 -15.93 -18.42
CA GLU A 376 -25.92 -16.67 -17.91
C GLU A 376 -25.80 -16.96 -16.41
N ARG A 377 -24.61 -17.34 -15.94
CA ARG A 377 -24.35 -17.67 -14.53
C ARG A 377 -24.27 -16.45 -13.62
N LEU A 378 -23.69 -15.34 -14.09
CA LEU A 378 -23.51 -14.12 -13.28
C LEU A 378 -24.81 -13.33 -13.14
N ARG A 379 -25.65 -13.30 -14.19
CA ARG A 379 -26.88 -12.50 -14.21
C ARG A 379 -27.78 -12.68 -12.98
N PRO A 380 -28.20 -13.91 -12.58
CA PRO A 380 -29.07 -14.09 -11.42
C PRO A 380 -28.37 -13.72 -10.10
N LEU A 381 -27.05 -13.89 -10.01
CA LEU A 381 -26.27 -13.53 -8.81
C LEU A 381 -26.21 -12.02 -8.63
N VAL A 382 -25.93 -11.27 -9.69
CA VAL A 382 -25.92 -9.80 -9.64
C VAL A 382 -27.32 -9.26 -9.34
N ALA A 383 -28.36 -9.84 -9.95
CA ALA A 383 -29.75 -9.44 -9.69
C ALA A 383 -30.21 -9.73 -8.25
N GLY A 384 -29.61 -10.71 -7.59
CA GLY A 384 -29.91 -11.10 -6.21
C GLY A 384 -29.20 -10.28 -5.14
N LEU A 385 -28.25 -9.40 -5.50
CA LEU A 385 -27.51 -8.60 -4.52
C LEU A 385 -28.42 -7.61 -3.80
N SER A 386 -28.43 -7.68 -2.46
CA SER A 386 -29.13 -6.72 -1.62
C SER A 386 -28.29 -5.45 -1.42
N GLN A 387 -28.94 -4.28 -1.42
CA GLN A 387 -28.28 -3.00 -1.19
C GLN A 387 -29.02 -2.18 -0.13
N GLY A 388 -28.27 -1.47 0.72
CA GLY A 388 -28.86 -0.59 1.73
C GLY A 388 -27.83 0.03 2.68
N PRO A 389 -28.30 0.74 3.72
CA PRO A 389 -27.43 1.38 4.69
C PRO A 389 -26.68 0.33 5.52
N ALA A 390 -25.37 0.21 5.33
CA ALA A 390 -24.58 -0.82 6.00
C ALA A 390 -24.39 -0.60 7.52
N CYS A 391 -24.67 0.60 8.02
CA CYS A 391 -24.54 0.97 9.43
C CYS A 391 -25.84 0.75 10.23
N GLU A 392 -26.95 0.38 9.59
CA GLU A 392 -28.27 0.26 10.22
C GLU A 392 -29.03 -0.97 9.65
N GLY A 393 -29.70 -1.75 10.51
CA GLY A 393 -30.60 -2.83 10.09
C GLY A 393 -29.91 -4.13 9.66
N ASP A 394 -30.60 -4.90 8.81
CA ASP A 394 -30.14 -6.21 8.34
C ASP A 394 -28.88 -6.12 7.47
N THR A 395 -28.06 -7.17 7.50
CA THR A 395 -26.88 -7.29 6.64
C THR A 395 -27.24 -7.13 5.17
N LYS A 396 -26.47 -6.31 4.45
CA LYS A 396 -26.59 -6.07 3.01
C LYS A 396 -25.32 -6.52 2.29
N ASP A 397 -25.47 -6.92 1.03
CA ASP A 397 -24.32 -7.29 0.19
C ASP A 397 -23.57 -6.05 -0.32
N CYS A 398 -24.31 -4.98 -0.63
CA CYS A 398 -23.78 -3.71 -1.12
C CYS A 398 -24.20 -2.55 -0.22
N GLY A 399 -23.23 -1.68 0.03
CA GLY A 399 -23.40 -0.46 0.81
C GLY A 399 -23.85 0.76 0.01
N ALA A 400 -23.65 1.94 0.59
CA ALA A 400 -23.89 3.23 -0.04
C ALA A 400 -22.67 3.74 -0.84
N MET A 401 -22.93 4.60 -1.83
CA MET A 401 -21.89 5.35 -2.53
C MET A 401 -21.38 6.47 -1.62
N THR A 402 -20.08 6.50 -1.29
CA THR A 402 -19.52 7.42 -0.29
C THR A 402 -19.68 8.89 -0.70
N MET A 403 -19.57 9.19 -2.00
CA MET A 403 -19.76 10.54 -2.54
C MET A 403 -21.22 10.84 -2.97
N GLY A 404 -22.14 9.92 -2.66
CA GLY A 404 -23.59 10.10 -2.86
C GLY A 404 -23.97 10.51 -4.29
N ALA A 405 -24.86 11.51 -4.38
CA ALA A 405 -25.46 11.96 -5.64
C ALA A 405 -24.44 12.31 -6.74
N ALA A 406 -23.30 12.92 -6.38
CA ALA A 406 -22.29 13.33 -7.37
C ALA A 406 -21.62 12.13 -8.07
N ALA A 407 -21.28 11.08 -7.32
CA ALA A 407 -20.75 9.86 -7.91
C ALA A 407 -21.83 9.11 -8.70
N ILE A 408 -23.04 9.03 -8.15
CA ILE A 408 -24.18 8.36 -8.79
C ILE A 408 -24.52 8.99 -10.14
N GLU A 409 -24.52 10.31 -10.25
CA GLU A 409 -24.77 11.00 -11.51
C GLU A 409 -23.70 10.66 -12.57
N LYS A 410 -22.42 10.61 -12.19
CA LYS A 410 -21.33 10.20 -13.09
C LYS A 410 -21.54 8.75 -13.56
N ILE A 411 -21.80 7.84 -12.64
CA ILE A 411 -22.02 6.42 -12.93
C ILE A 411 -23.20 6.25 -13.89
N ASP A 412 -24.33 6.90 -13.60
CA ASP A 412 -25.53 6.80 -14.43
C ASP A 412 -25.27 7.31 -15.85
N LYS A 413 -24.56 8.44 -16.00
CA LYS A 413 -24.14 8.97 -17.31
C LYS A 413 -23.31 7.96 -18.10
N LEU A 414 -22.30 7.34 -17.49
CA LEU A 414 -21.46 6.33 -18.14
C LEU A 414 -22.26 5.09 -18.57
N VAL A 415 -23.20 4.64 -17.73
CA VAL A 415 -24.08 3.52 -18.05
C VAL A 415 -25.04 3.86 -19.19
N GLN A 416 -25.69 5.02 -19.16
CA GLN A 416 -26.61 5.43 -20.23
C GLN A 416 -25.87 5.67 -21.56
N ASP A 417 -24.65 6.22 -21.55
CA ASP A 417 -23.82 6.33 -22.77
C ASP A 417 -23.51 4.96 -23.36
N ALA A 418 -23.06 4.01 -22.53
CA ALA A 418 -22.76 2.65 -22.99
C ALA A 418 -23.98 1.99 -23.63
N VAL A 419 -25.16 2.10 -23.01
CA VAL A 419 -26.42 1.57 -23.56
C VAL A 419 -26.78 2.26 -24.88
N LYS A 420 -26.68 3.59 -24.96
CA LYS A 420 -26.91 4.36 -26.18
C LYS A 420 -25.98 3.92 -27.33
N ARG A 421 -24.77 3.47 -27.00
CA ARG A 421 -23.75 3.01 -27.95
C ARG A 421 -23.82 1.51 -28.27
N GLY A 422 -24.83 0.81 -27.75
CA GLY A 422 -25.13 -0.57 -28.11
C GLY A 422 -24.81 -1.63 -27.05
N ALA A 423 -24.28 -1.24 -25.89
CA ALA A 423 -24.16 -2.18 -24.76
C ALA A 423 -25.55 -2.59 -24.26
N LYS A 424 -25.68 -3.81 -23.75
CA LYS A 424 -26.93 -4.29 -23.14
C LYS A 424 -26.81 -4.27 -21.63
N CYS A 425 -27.73 -3.56 -20.98
CA CYS A 425 -27.90 -3.61 -19.53
C CYS A 425 -28.81 -4.77 -19.12
N LEU A 426 -28.23 -5.82 -18.52
CA LEU A 426 -28.95 -7.04 -18.15
C LEU A 426 -29.55 -6.99 -16.74
N VAL A 427 -28.94 -6.20 -15.85
CA VAL A 427 -29.32 -6.02 -14.44
C VAL A 427 -29.02 -4.57 -14.06
N GLY A 428 -29.88 -3.93 -13.25
CA GLY A 428 -29.64 -2.60 -12.70
C GLY A 428 -29.67 -1.48 -13.74
N GLY A 429 -28.67 -0.59 -13.68
CA GLY A 429 -28.41 0.45 -14.67
C GLY A 429 -29.35 1.65 -14.66
N LYS A 430 -30.08 1.87 -13.57
CA LYS A 430 -30.93 3.04 -13.36
C LYS A 430 -30.85 3.51 -11.91
N ARG A 431 -30.59 4.79 -11.71
CA ARG A 431 -30.71 5.43 -10.39
C ARG A 431 -32.12 5.29 -9.82
N GLN A 432 -32.23 5.08 -8.51
CA GLN A 432 -33.52 4.98 -7.82
C GLN A 432 -34.20 6.35 -7.68
N SER A 433 -33.45 7.37 -7.27
CA SER A 433 -33.89 8.77 -7.19
C SER A 433 -32.68 9.70 -7.28
N ALA A 434 -32.92 11.01 -7.43
CA ALA A 434 -31.84 12.01 -7.47
C ALA A 434 -31.13 12.17 -6.10
N THR A 435 -31.81 11.83 -5.01
CA THR A 435 -31.32 11.99 -3.64
C THR A 435 -30.87 10.68 -3.01
N SER A 436 -31.13 9.53 -3.63
CA SER A 436 -30.71 8.23 -3.10
C SER A 436 -29.17 8.15 -3.01
N PRO A 437 -28.60 7.64 -1.89
CA PRO A 437 -27.16 7.35 -1.80
C PRO A 437 -26.76 6.03 -2.47
N PHE A 438 -27.70 5.34 -3.14
CA PHE A 438 -27.50 4.00 -3.69
C PHE A 438 -27.57 4.01 -5.23
N TYR A 439 -26.59 3.35 -5.86
CA TYR A 439 -26.68 2.94 -7.26
C TYR A 439 -26.78 1.41 -7.33
N PRO A 440 -27.79 0.84 -8.00
CA PRO A 440 -27.99 -0.60 -7.96
C PRO A 440 -26.82 -1.34 -8.63
N PRO A 441 -26.44 -2.53 -8.12
CA PRO A 441 -25.55 -3.44 -8.83
C PRO A 441 -25.99 -3.61 -10.28
N THR A 442 -25.06 -3.37 -11.21
CA THR A 442 -25.37 -3.26 -12.64
C THR A 442 -24.47 -4.19 -13.43
N MET A 443 -25.05 -4.83 -14.45
CA MET A 443 -24.33 -5.73 -15.34
C MET A 443 -24.54 -5.31 -16.79
N LEU A 444 -23.45 -4.94 -17.46
CA LEU A 444 -23.41 -4.59 -18.88
C LEU A 444 -22.66 -5.66 -19.67
N VAL A 445 -23.23 -6.04 -20.81
CA VAL A 445 -22.59 -6.92 -21.80
C VAL A 445 -22.53 -6.23 -23.16
N ASP A 446 -21.80 -6.82 -24.10
CA ASP A 446 -21.59 -6.28 -25.44
C ASP A 446 -20.89 -4.88 -25.40
N VAL A 447 -20.05 -4.65 -24.39
CA VAL A 447 -19.27 -3.41 -24.29
C VAL A 447 -18.06 -3.48 -25.23
N THR A 448 -17.77 -2.37 -25.90
CA THR A 448 -16.64 -2.22 -26.82
C THR A 448 -15.58 -1.27 -26.24
N VAL A 449 -14.35 -1.35 -26.74
CA VAL A 449 -13.21 -0.57 -26.22
C VAL A 449 -13.36 0.94 -26.44
N ASP A 450 -14.20 1.38 -27.38
CA ASP A 450 -14.46 2.79 -27.65
C ASP A 450 -15.47 3.42 -26.69
N MET A 451 -16.22 2.62 -25.91
CA MET A 451 -17.20 3.11 -24.93
C MET A 451 -16.52 3.83 -23.76
N GLU A 452 -17.09 4.93 -23.27
CA GLU A 452 -16.51 5.69 -22.15
C GLU A 452 -16.38 4.82 -20.90
N ILE A 453 -17.38 3.97 -20.63
CA ILE A 453 -17.36 3.04 -19.49
C ILE A 453 -16.22 2.01 -19.55
N ALA A 454 -15.64 1.76 -20.74
CA ALA A 454 -14.48 0.90 -20.91
C ALA A 454 -13.15 1.60 -20.58
N GLN A 455 -13.13 2.93 -20.65
CA GLN A 455 -11.93 3.77 -20.57
C GLN A 455 -11.82 4.57 -19.27
N GLU A 456 -12.95 4.87 -18.63
CA GLU A 456 -13.01 5.61 -17.37
C GLU A 456 -13.22 4.69 -16.18
N GLU A 457 -12.51 4.94 -15.09
CA GLU A 457 -12.80 4.36 -13.77
C GLU A 457 -14.19 4.83 -13.30
N VAL A 458 -15.04 3.84 -13.01
CA VAL A 458 -16.41 4.08 -12.56
C VAL A 458 -16.43 4.22 -11.04
N PHE A 459 -15.64 3.39 -10.34
CA PHE A 459 -15.57 3.36 -8.87
C PHE A 459 -16.95 3.16 -8.23
N GLY A 460 -17.70 2.18 -8.76
CA GLY A 460 -19.07 1.86 -8.39
C GLY A 460 -19.46 0.44 -8.80
N PRO A 461 -20.67 -0.04 -8.46
CA PRO A 461 -21.02 -1.46 -8.51
C PRO A 461 -21.43 -1.88 -9.93
N ILE A 462 -20.51 -1.76 -10.89
CA ILE A 462 -20.76 -2.04 -12.31
C ILE A 462 -19.85 -3.18 -12.79
N LEU A 463 -20.46 -4.27 -13.23
CA LEU A 463 -19.80 -5.37 -13.93
C LEU A 463 -19.92 -5.16 -15.44
N VAL A 464 -18.79 -4.92 -16.10
CA VAL A 464 -18.71 -4.83 -17.56
C VAL A 464 -18.10 -6.11 -18.14
N ILE A 465 -18.74 -6.70 -19.14
CA ILE A 465 -18.25 -7.92 -19.81
C ILE A 465 -17.99 -7.66 -21.30
N PHE A 466 -16.76 -7.96 -21.72
CA PHE A 466 -16.28 -7.96 -23.10
C PHE A 466 -16.20 -9.39 -23.63
N LYS A 467 -16.42 -9.57 -24.93
CA LYS A 467 -16.17 -10.81 -25.66
C LYS A 467 -14.86 -10.68 -26.45
N ALA A 468 -13.87 -11.52 -26.14
CA ALA A 468 -12.59 -11.62 -26.84
C ALA A 468 -12.54 -12.85 -27.75
N LYS A 469 -11.86 -12.76 -28.89
CA LYS A 469 -11.73 -13.87 -29.84
C LYS A 469 -10.78 -14.97 -29.37
N ASP A 470 -9.67 -14.55 -28.76
CA ASP A 470 -8.52 -15.35 -28.34
C ASP A 470 -7.64 -14.54 -27.36
N ASP A 471 -6.53 -15.13 -26.91
CA ASP A 471 -5.55 -14.55 -25.98
C ASP A 471 -4.96 -13.20 -26.48
N ASP A 472 -4.71 -13.05 -27.78
CA ASP A 472 -4.10 -11.83 -28.33
C ASP A 472 -5.12 -10.69 -28.41
N ASP A 473 -6.36 -10.99 -28.80
CA ASP A 473 -7.45 -10.03 -28.77
C ASP A 473 -7.81 -9.62 -27.33
N ALA A 474 -7.79 -10.57 -26.38
CA ALA A 474 -7.99 -10.27 -24.96
C ALA A 474 -6.91 -9.31 -24.43
N ALA A 475 -5.62 -9.58 -24.73
CA ALA A 475 -4.52 -8.69 -24.37
C ALA A 475 -4.67 -7.29 -25.02
N ARG A 476 -5.12 -7.22 -26.28
CA ARG A 476 -5.41 -5.97 -26.98
C ARG A 476 -6.50 -5.18 -26.25
N ILE A 477 -7.64 -5.78 -25.95
CA ILE A 477 -8.77 -5.16 -25.22
C ILE A 477 -8.33 -4.65 -23.84
N VAL A 478 -7.54 -5.45 -23.12
CA VAL A 478 -7.00 -5.02 -21.82
C VAL A 478 -6.14 -3.77 -21.96
N ASN A 479 -5.20 -3.80 -22.91
CA ASN A 479 -4.15 -2.80 -23.04
C ASN A 479 -4.63 -1.47 -23.63
N THR A 480 -5.80 -1.41 -24.29
CA THR A 480 -6.39 -0.14 -24.76
C THR A 480 -6.80 0.79 -23.63
N CYS A 481 -7.04 0.26 -22.43
CA CYS A 481 -7.40 1.09 -21.27
C CYS A 481 -6.20 1.95 -20.82
N PRO A 482 -6.40 3.24 -20.50
CA PRO A 482 -5.33 4.12 -20.03
C PRO A 482 -4.83 3.72 -18.64
N TYR A 483 -5.66 3.06 -17.84
CA TYR A 483 -5.29 2.53 -16.52
C TYR A 483 -4.41 1.29 -16.64
N GLY A 484 -3.67 1.01 -15.56
CA GLY A 484 -2.76 -0.12 -15.48
C GLY A 484 -2.34 -0.43 -14.05
N LEU A 485 -3.30 -0.51 -13.12
CA LEU A 485 -3.01 -0.85 -11.73
C LEU A 485 -2.75 -2.35 -11.58
N GLY A 486 -3.80 -3.17 -11.59
CA GLY A 486 -3.71 -4.62 -11.54
C GLY A 486 -4.38 -5.30 -12.72
N ALA A 487 -4.19 -6.61 -12.82
CA ALA A 487 -4.89 -7.50 -13.74
C ALA A 487 -5.01 -8.90 -13.13
N SER A 488 -6.02 -9.63 -13.60
CA SER A 488 -6.22 -11.03 -13.30
C SER A 488 -6.39 -11.84 -14.57
N VAL A 489 -5.83 -13.05 -14.61
CA VAL A 489 -6.01 -14.00 -15.71
C VAL A 489 -6.43 -15.35 -15.14
N PHE A 490 -7.55 -15.88 -15.65
CA PHE A 490 -8.14 -17.14 -15.21
C PHE A 490 -8.06 -18.20 -16.31
N SER A 491 -7.46 -19.35 -15.98
CA SER A 491 -7.32 -20.53 -16.86
C SER A 491 -7.01 -21.77 -16.01
N ALA A 492 -7.49 -22.94 -16.43
CA ALA A 492 -7.07 -24.21 -15.84
C ALA A 492 -5.59 -24.56 -16.13
N ASP A 493 -4.95 -23.91 -17.12
CA ASP A 493 -3.50 -23.98 -17.35
C ASP A 493 -2.80 -22.72 -16.79
N PRO A 494 -2.11 -22.81 -15.63
CA PRO A 494 -1.38 -21.69 -15.05
C PRO A 494 -0.27 -21.15 -15.95
N LYS A 495 0.33 -21.97 -16.82
CA LYS A 495 1.39 -21.52 -17.72
C LYS A 495 0.82 -20.63 -18.81
N ARG A 496 -0.33 -21.00 -19.38
CA ARG A 496 -1.08 -20.15 -20.31
C ARG A 496 -1.50 -18.85 -19.65
N ALA A 497 -2.13 -18.92 -18.47
CA ALA A 497 -2.57 -17.72 -17.75
C ALA A 497 -1.41 -16.75 -17.48
N HIS A 498 -0.27 -17.28 -17.02
CA HIS A 498 0.92 -16.46 -16.78
C HIS A 498 1.51 -15.90 -18.08
N ALA A 499 1.59 -16.69 -19.16
CA ALA A 499 2.07 -16.23 -20.46
C ALA A 499 1.19 -15.12 -21.05
N LEU A 500 -0.13 -15.24 -20.95
CA LEU A 500 -1.09 -14.20 -21.32
C LEU A 500 -0.93 -12.97 -20.41
N GLY A 501 -0.82 -13.17 -19.10
CA GLY A 501 -0.58 -12.11 -18.13
C GLY A 501 0.65 -11.25 -18.45
N ARG A 502 1.74 -11.85 -18.95
CA ARG A 502 2.95 -11.12 -19.39
C ARG A 502 2.72 -10.19 -20.58
N LYS A 503 1.63 -10.36 -21.35
CA LYS A 503 1.24 -9.47 -22.44
C LYS A 503 0.47 -8.23 -21.93
N LEU A 504 0.00 -8.25 -20.69
CA LEU A 504 -0.79 -7.16 -20.10
C LEU A 504 0.12 -6.06 -19.55
N ARG A 505 -0.24 -4.80 -19.80
CA ARG A 505 0.51 -3.61 -19.36
C ARG A 505 -0.08 -3.04 -18.07
N THR A 506 0.12 -3.76 -16.97
CA THR A 506 -0.34 -3.43 -15.62
C THR A 506 0.83 -3.50 -14.63
N GLY A 507 0.69 -2.82 -13.48
CA GLY A 507 1.70 -2.83 -12.42
C GLY A 507 1.71 -4.12 -11.61
N MET A 508 0.56 -4.80 -11.56
CA MET A 508 0.33 -6.05 -10.84
C MET A 508 -0.40 -7.08 -11.71
N LEU A 509 -0.15 -8.36 -11.45
CA LEU A 509 -0.78 -9.50 -12.12
C LEU A 509 -1.14 -10.56 -11.09
N ASN A 510 -2.35 -11.12 -11.20
CA ASN A 510 -2.80 -12.27 -10.44
C ASN A 510 -3.17 -13.39 -11.44
N VAL A 511 -2.82 -14.63 -11.13
CA VAL A 511 -3.22 -15.81 -11.89
C VAL A 511 -4.21 -16.60 -11.05
N ASN A 512 -5.42 -16.83 -11.58
CA ASN A 512 -6.51 -17.50 -10.89
C ASN A 512 -6.88 -16.85 -9.54
N ASP A 513 -6.74 -15.53 -9.42
CA ASP A 513 -7.08 -14.76 -8.21
C ASP A 513 -7.31 -13.28 -8.57
N PHE A 514 -7.78 -12.46 -7.64
CA PHE A 514 -7.90 -11.00 -7.78
C PHE A 514 -7.39 -10.29 -6.52
N GLY A 515 -6.67 -9.17 -6.70
CA GLY A 515 -6.27 -8.29 -5.59
C GLY A 515 -5.35 -8.90 -4.50
N ILE A 516 -5.07 -10.21 -4.53
CA ILE A 516 -4.32 -10.92 -3.48
C ILE A 516 -2.89 -10.40 -3.31
N ASN A 517 -2.32 -9.81 -4.37
CA ASN A 517 -1.04 -9.09 -4.31
C ASN A 517 -0.99 -8.04 -3.19
N TYR A 518 -2.13 -7.45 -2.81
CA TYR A 518 -2.19 -6.50 -1.70
C TYR A 518 -2.11 -7.14 -0.32
N LEU A 519 -2.46 -8.42 -0.18
CA LEU A 519 -2.28 -9.17 1.07
C LEU A 519 -0.88 -9.81 1.14
N CYS A 520 -0.23 -10.02 0.00
CA CYS A 520 1.16 -10.44 -0.07
C CYS A 520 2.12 -9.26 0.18
N GLN A 521 2.24 -8.83 1.44
CA GLN A 521 2.96 -7.61 1.83
C GLN A 521 4.47 -7.59 1.60
N SER A 522 5.07 -8.71 1.13
CA SER A 522 6.42 -8.74 0.59
C SER A 522 6.53 -8.22 -0.84
N LEU A 523 5.42 -8.20 -1.59
CA LEU A 523 5.36 -7.71 -2.96
C LEU A 523 5.20 -6.19 -3.01
N PRO A 524 5.79 -5.53 -4.02
CA PRO A 524 5.46 -4.14 -4.31
C PRO A 524 4.00 -4.02 -4.76
N PHE A 525 3.34 -2.96 -4.31
CA PHE A 525 2.02 -2.57 -4.80
C PHE A 525 2.13 -1.22 -5.50
N GLY A 526 1.53 -1.13 -6.68
CA GLY A 526 1.37 0.11 -7.43
C GLY A 526 1.21 -0.09 -8.93
N GLY A 527 0.71 0.94 -9.61
CA GLY A 527 0.32 0.89 -11.02
C GLY A 527 1.39 1.32 -12.02
N VAL A 528 0.98 1.38 -13.28
CA VAL A 528 1.68 2.04 -14.40
C VAL A 528 0.69 2.89 -15.20
N LYS A 529 1.17 3.62 -16.21
CA LYS A 529 0.35 4.54 -17.04
C LYS A 529 -0.30 5.62 -16.17
N ILE A 530 -1.61 5.86 -16.30
CA ILE A 530 -2.32 6.86 -15.48
C ILE A 530 -2.64 6.35 -14.07
N SER A 531 -2.40 5.06 -13.78
CA SER A 531 -2.52 4.50 -12.42
C SER A 531 -1.33 4.87 -11.52
N GLY A 532 -0.37 5.63 -12.04
CA GLY A 532 0.72 6.22 -11.26
C GLY A 532 2.05 5.50 -11.43
N PHE A 533 2.95 5.69 -10.46
CA PHE A 533 4.34 5.23 -10.49
C PHE A 533 4.93 5.17 -9.08
N ASP A 534 6.08 4.50 -8.98
CA ASP A 534 6.71 4.06 -7.71
C ASP A 534 5.83 3.04 -6.96
N ARG A 535 6.25 2.57 -5.79
CA ARG A 535 5.58 1.50 -5.03
C ARG A 535 5.53 1.87 -3.55
N PHE A 536 4.41 1.64 -2.88
CA PHE A 536 4.26 1.94 -1.43
C PHE A 536 4.22 0.71 -0.51
N ALA A 537 3.99 -0.49 -1.05
CA ALA A 537 4.06 -1.76 -0.30
C ALA A 537 5.37 -2.51 -0.59
N GLY A 538 5.58 -3.65 0.08
CA GLY A 538 6.78 -4.47 -0.11
C GLY A 538 8.06 -3.86 0.46
N ILE A 539 9.17 -4.48 0.06
CA ILE A 539 10.52 -4.01 0.37
C ILE A 539 10.76 -2.65 -0.30
N GLU A 540 10.26 -2.49 -1.52
CA GLU A 540 10.34 -1.28 -2.33
C GLU A 540 9.67 -0.11 -1.63
N GLY A 541 8.45 -0.28 -1.14
CA GLY A 541 7.73 0.74 -0.40
C GLY A 541 8.39 1.10 0.93
N LEU A 542 8.87 0.11 1.67
CA LEU A 542 9.58 0.37 2.93
C LEU A 542 10.88 1.16 2.69
N ARG A 543 11.70 0.74 1.72
CA ARG A 543 12.93 1.46 1.31
C ARG A 543 12.64 2.80 0.65
N GLY A 544 11.49 2.94 0.00
CA GLY A 544 11.01 4.18 -0.59
C GLY A 544 10.77 5.28 0.45
N ASN A 545 10.68 4.92 1.74
CA ASN A 545 10.63 5.84 2.88
C ASN A 545 12.04 6.18 3.43
N CYS A 546 13.10 5.83 2.72
CA CYS A 546 14.49 6.05 3.14
C CYS A 546 15.26 6.89 2.12
N LEU A 547 16.22 7.67 2.64
CA LEU A 547 17.35 8.14 1.87
C LEU A 547 18.25 6.93 1.57
N VAL A 548 18.36 6.57 0.30
CA VAL A 548 19.27 5.52 -0.18
C VAL A 548 20.66 6.13 -0.33
N ARG A 549 21.60 5.72 0.53
CA ARG A 549 22.97 6.26 0.56
C ARG A 549 23.97 5.23 0.07
N SER A 550 24.73 5.57 -0.97
CA SER A 550 25.91 4.80 -1.39
C SER A 550 27.11 5.18 -0.54
N GLU A 551 27.80 4.19 0.01
CA GLU A 551 28.97 4.38 0.86
C GLU A 551 30.16 3.62 0.29
N THR A 552 31.34 4.24 0.37
CA THR A 552 32.61 3.58 0.06
C THR A 552 33.62 3.85 1.15
N GLN A 553 34.25 2.80 1.67
CA GLN A 553 35.29 2.89 2.68
C GLN A 553 36.49 2.03 2.30
N ASP A 554 37.68 2.35 2.81
CA ASP A 554 38.83 1.46 2.67
C ASP A 554 38.56 0.18 3.46
N ARG A 555 38.77 -0.98 2.83
CA ARG A 555 38.60 -2.30 3.49
C ARG A 555 39.91 -2.96 3.87
N ILE A 556 41.04 -2.44 3.37
CA ILE A 556 42.38 -2.93 3.67
C ILE A 556 43.11 -1.85 4.48
N PRO A 557 43.46 -2.10 5.75
CA PRO A 557 44.19 -1.14 6.57
C PRO A 557 45.50 -0.69 5.90
N GLY A 558 45.73 0.62 5.84
CA GLY A 558 46.93 1.21 5.24
C GLY A 558 46.91 1.35 3.72
N VAL A 559 45.99 0.67 3.00
CA VAL A 559 45.87 0.80 1.54
C VAL A 559 44.79 1.82 1.20
N LYS A 560 45.22 2.99 0.73
CA LYS A 560 44.35 4.11 0.37
C LYS A 560 44.42 4.39 -1.12
N THR A 561 43.49 5.22 -1.58
CA THR A 561 43.55 5.72 -2.97
C THR A 561 44.64 6.77 -3.07
N GLU A 562 45.71 6.45 -3.79
CA GLU A 562 46.74 7.41 -4.15
C GLU A 562 46.64 7.73 -5.64
N VAL A 563 46.70 9.01 -5.98
CA VAL A 563 46.75 9.45 -7.37
C VAL A 563 48.23 9.44 -7.79
N PRO A 564 48.65 8.59 -8.76
CA PRO A 564 50.01 8.60 -9.28
C PRO A 564 50.45 10.01 -9.71
N PRO A 565 51.72 10.42 -9.46
CA PRO A 565 52.18 11.78 -9.79
C PRO A 565 51.92 12.22 -11.23
N ALA A 566 51.96 11.29 -12.19
CA ALA A 566 51.67 11.59 -13.60
C ALA A 566 50.21 11.99 -13.87
N MET A 567 49.28 11.72 -12.94
CA MET A 567 47.87 12.10 -13.00
C MET A 567 47.48 13.18 -11.99
N GLN A 568 48.42 13.67 -11.18
CA GLN A 568 48.16 14.75 -10.23
C GLN A 568 48.05 16.10 -10.94
N TYR A 569 47.30 17.04 -10.36
CA TYR A 569 47.25 18.41 -10.85
C TYR A 569 48.51 19.20 -10.43
N PRO A 570 49.06 20.06 -11.31
CA PRO A 570 48.62 20.32 -12.68
C PRO A 570 48.97 19.16 -13.63
N VAL A 571 48.04 18.82 -14.52
CA VAL A 571 48.25 17.76 -15.53
C VAL A 571 49.27 18.20 -16.58
N THR A 572 49.99 17.24 -17.14
CA THR A 572 51.00 17.45 -18.19
C THR A 572 50.52 16.87 -19.53
N ALA A 573 51.23 17.18 -20.62
CA ALA A 573 50.96 16.56 -21.93
C ALA A 573 51.03 15.02 -21.90
N ASN A 574 51.77 14.46 -20.95
CA ASN A 574 51.95 13.02 -20.77
C ASN A 574 50.84 12.36 -19.92
N SER A 575 50.12 13.11 -19.09
CA SER A 575 49.13 12.58 -18.14
C SER A 575 48.08 11.69 -18.80
N PHE A 576 47.55 12.09 -19.96
CA PHE A 576 46.55 11.29 -20.70
C PHE A 576 47.12 9.95 -21.19
N LYS A 577 48.36 9.94 -21.71
CA LYS A 577 49.03 8.71 -22.17
C LYS A 577 49.26 7.74 -21.00
N PHE A 578 49.64 8.26 -19.83
CA PHE A 578 49.78 7.47 -18.61
C PHE A 578 48.45 6.81 -18.22
N SER A 579 47.36 7.57 -18.18
CA SER A 579 46.03 7.05 -17.88
C SER A 579 45.58 5.98 -18.89
N MET A 580 45.83 6.20 -20.19
CA MET A 580 45.52 5.21 -21.24
C MET A 580 46.27 3.90 -21.05
N LEU A 581 47.54 3.95 -20.67
CA LEU A 581 48.33 2.77 -20.36
C LEU A 581 47.78 2.07 -19.12
N LEU A 582 47.46 2.80 -18.05
CA LEU A 582 46.85 2.21 -16.85
C LEU A 582 45.51 1.51 -17.16
N CYS A 583 44.63 2.12 -17.96
CA CYS A 583 43.40 1.49 -18.42
C CYS A 583 43.66 0.18 -19.18
N ARG A 584 44.67 0.16 -20.06
CA ARG A 584 45.04 -1.06 -20.79
C ARG A 584 45.63 -2.13 -19.87
N VAL A 585 46.39 -1.76 -18.83
CA VAL A 585 46.86 -2.72 -17.83
C VAL A 585 45.69 -3.39 -17.12
N LEU A 586 44.62 -2.64 -16.82
CA LEU A 586 43.51 -3.16 -16.04
C LEU A 586 42.45 -3.90 -16.86
N TYR A 587 42.27 -3.52 -18.13
CA TYR A 587 41.10 -3.96 -18.91
C TYR A 587 41.42 -4.51 -20.31
N ALA A 588 42.65 -4.40 -20.82
CA ALA A 588 42.96 -4.97 -22.12
C ALA A 588 43.13 -6.50 -22.04
N PRO A 589 42.90 -7.24 -23.13
CA PRO A 589 43.34 -8.63 -23.25
C PRO A 589 44.85 -8.75 -22.99
N ILE A 590 45.33 -9.95 -22.66
CA ILE A 590 46.71 -10.21 -22.21
C ILE A 590 47.77 -9.54 -23.07
N THR A 591 47.63 -9.59 -24.41
CA THR A 591 48.58 -8.97 -25.34
C THR A 591 48.63 -7.44 -25.22
N GLY A 592 47.49 -6.79 -25.06
CA GLY A 592 47.38 -5.34 -24.84
C GLY A 592 47.81 -4.92 -23.44
N MET A 593 47.56 -5.75 -22.43
CA MET A 593 48.00 -5.55 -21.06
C MET A 593 49.53 -5.57 -20.97
N ILE A 594 50.19 -6.57 -21.55
CA ILE A 594 51.66 -6.68 -21.55
C ILE A 594 52.29 -5.45 -22.21
N GLY A 595 51.81 -5.06 -23.39
CA GLY A 595 52.30 -3.85 -24.08
C GLY A 595 52.11 -2.59 -23.25
N ALA A 596 51.02 -2.49 -22.48
CA ALA A 596 50.76 -1.36 -21.61
C ALA A 596 51.63 -1.35 -20.34
N ILE A 597 51.92 -2.51 -19.75
CA ILE A 597 52.87 -2.65 -18.64
C ILE A 597 54.26 -2.16 -19.09
N VAL A 598 54.74 -2.60 -20.26
CA VAL A 598 56.00 -2.12 -20.83
C VAL A 598 55.96 -0.61 -21.06
N GLY A 599 54.84 -0.09 -21.57
CA GLY A 599 54.63 1.34 -21.75
C GLY A 599 54.65 2.15 -20.45
N LEU A 600 54.16 1.61 -19.33
CA LEU A 600 54.24 2.23 -18.00
C LEU A 600 55.65 2.19 -17.42
N ILE A 601 56.38 1.07 -17.58
CA ILE A 601 57.76 0.92 -17.10
C ILE A 601 58.71 1.88 -17.82
N THR A 602 58.49 2.09 -19.12
CA THR A 602 59.29 3.00 -19.96
C THR A 602 58.80 4.45 -19.94
N PHE A 603 57.79 4.75 -19.13
CA PHE A 603 57.16 6.06 -19.08
C PHE A 603 58.10 7.09 -18.42
N LYS A 604 58.69 7.99 -19.20
CA LYS A 604 59.43 9.14 -18.67
C LYS A 604 58.43 10.18 -18.16
N LYS A 605 58.60 10.59 -16.89
CA LYS A 605 57.80 11.65 -16.26
C LYS A 605 57.83 12.94 -17.07
#